data_AF-A0A7C3HHF1-F1
#
_entry.id   AF-A0A7C3HHF1-F1
#
_cell.length_a   1.000
_cell.length_b   1.000
_cell.length_c   1.000
_cell.angle_alpha   90.00
_cell.angle_beta   90.00
_cell.angle_gamma   90.00
#
_symmetry.space_group_name_H-M   'P 1'
#
loop_
_entity.id
_entity.type
_entity.pdbx_description
1 polymer ?
#
loop_
_entity_poly.entity_id
_entity_poly.type
_entity_poly.pdbx_seq_one_letter_code
_entity_poly.pdbx_strand_id
1 'polypeptide(L)'
;MVSAFENQRSNQAFAGRRRDGSERAGQQRLFEEIAELVRRETGIALTAARKAQLFAKIRRRCHALGFQDVTNYAQLLLSGQRGPAELETLVSLATTNVTEFFRHREQFDVFENVVMPELLAARRDRRLLRIPSAGCATGEEVYSIAMIVLEKLGFGSG
;
A
#
# COMPACT_ATOMS: atom_id res chain seq x y z
N MET A 1 -50.57 -42.06 -12.81
CA MET A 1 -49.14 -42.35 -12.57
C MET A 1 -48.27 -41.32 -13.30
N VAL A 2 -48.40 -40.03 -12.98
CA VAL A 2 -47.52 -38.97 -13.49
C VAL A 2 -47.45 -37.88 -12.41
N SER A 3 -46.71 -38.12 -11.33
CA SER A 3 -46.46 -37.10 -10.30
C SER A 3 -45.18 -37.44 -9.53
N ALA A 4 -44.06 -37.55 -10.25
CA ALA A 4 -42.76 -37.80 -9.64
C ALA A 4 -41.58 -37.08 -10.33
N PHE A 5 -41.83 -36.19 -11.31
CA PHE A 5 -40.76 -35.64 -12.16
C PHE A 5 -40.60 -34.11 -12.14
N GLU A 6 -41.23 -33.40 -11.20
CA GLU A 6 -41.12 -31.93 -11.09
C GLU A 6 -40.41 -31.41 -9.83
N ASN A 7 -39.98 -32.28 -8.91
CA ASN A 7 -39.46 -31.85 -7.61
C ASN A 7 -37.92 -31.94 -7.45
N GLN A 8 -37.15 -31.83 -8.54
CA GLN A 8 -35.68 -31.90 -8.48
C GLN A 8 -34.92 -30.71 -9.09
N ARG A 9 -35.58 -29.72 -9.70
CA ARG A 9 -34.88 -28.53 -10.25
C ARG A 9 -34.80 -27.32 -9.31
N SER A 10 -35.50 -27.33 -8.18
CA SER A 10 -35.64 -26.14 -7.33
C SER A 10 -34.60 -25.99 -6.21
N ASN A 11 -33.74 -26.98 -5.95
CA ASN A 11 -32.84 -26.95 -4.78
C ASN A 11 -31.37 -26.59 -5.08
N GLN A 12 -30.98 -26.43 -6.35
CA GLN A 12 -29.58 -26.09 -6.71
C GLN A 12 -29.31 -24.58 -6.84
N ALA A 13 -30.35 -23.74 -6.98
CA ALA A 13 -30.18 -22.29 -7.17
C ALA A 13 -30.08 -21.47 -5.86
N PHE A 14 -30.31 -22.08 -4.70
CA PHE A 14 -30.34 -21.37 -3.40
C PHE A 14 -29.04 -21.49 -2.57
N ALA A 15 -28.17 -22.45 -2.90
CA ALA A 15 -26.92 -22.67 -2.18
C ALA A 15 -25.82 -21.62 -2.48
N GLY A 16 -25.88 -20.95 -3.63
CA GLY A 16 -24.87 -19.97 -4.07
C GLY A 16 -24.98 -18.59 -3.41
N ARG A 17 -26.17 -18.19 -2.92
CA ARG A 17 -26.39 -16.84 -2.35
C ARG A 17 -26.02 -16.70 -0.87
N ARG A 18 -25.92 -17.79 -0.12
CA ARG A 18 -25.58 -17.75 1.32
C ARG A 18 -24.07 -17.75 1.60
N ARG A 19 -23.24 -18.29 0.69
CA ARG A 19 -21.77 -18.28 0.84
C ARG A 19 -21.17 -16.89 0.65
N ASP A 20 -21.61 -16.17 -0.39
CA ASP A 20 -21.11 -14.84 -0.76
C ASP A 20 -21.32 -13.78 0.36
N GLY A 21 -22.43 -13.83 1.09
CA GLY A 21 -22.68 -12.93 2.22
C GLY A 21 -21.78 -13.18 3.44
N SER A 22 -21.51 -14.45 3.74
CA SER A 22 -20.63 -14.85 4.86
C SER A 22 -19.17 -14.53 4.58
N GLU A 23 -18.73 -14.76 3.34
CA GLU A 23 -17.36 -14.46 2.90
C GLU A 23 -17.08 -12.95 2.92
N ARG A 24 -18.03 -12.12 2.42
CA ARG A 24 -17.91 -10.66 2.48
C ARG A 24 -17.85 -10.12 3.91
N ALA A 25 -18.66 -10.68 4.81
CA ALA A 25 -18.63 -10.31 6.23
C ALA A 25 -17.31 -10.72 6.91
N GLY A 26 -16.75 -11.88 6.58
CA GLY A 26 -15.42 -12.31 7.04
C GLY A 26 -14.30 -11.39 6.54
N GLN A 27 -14.33 -11.03 5.26
CA GLN A 27 -13.38 -10.07 4.68
C GLN A 27 -13.50 -8.67 5.29
N GLN A 28 -14.71 -8.23 5.62
CA GLN A 28 -14.91 -6.93 6.28
C GLN A 28 -14.27 -6.91 7.67
N ARG A 29 -14.51 -7.93 8.50
CA ARG A 29 -13.88 -8.05 9.83
C ARG A 29 -12.36 -8.12 9.76
N LEU A 30 -11.82 -8.94 8.85
CA LEU A 30 -10.38 -9.04 8.64
C LEU A 30 -9.77 -7.68 8.25
N PHE A 31 -10.45 -6.91 7.39
CA PHE A 31 -9.99 -5.57 7.02
C PHE A 31 -9.93 -4.64 8.23
N GLU A 32 -10.97 -4.66 9.08
CA GLU A 32 -11.03 -3.83 10.29
C GLU A 32 -9.92 -4.17 11.27
N GLU A 33 -9.65 -5.47 11.49
CA GLU A 33 -8.55 -5.95 12.33
C GLU A 33 -7.18 -5.48 11.82
N ILE A 34 -6.94 -5.62 10.51
CA ILE A 34 -5.68 -5.16 9.88
C ILE A 34 -5.57 -3.63 9.94
N ALA A 35 -6.66 -2.91 9.68
CA ALA A 35 -6.68 -1.44 9.73
C ALA A 35 -6.40 -0.91 11.13
N GLU A 36 -6.99 -1.54 12.15
CA GLU A 36 -6.71 -1.22 13.55
C GLU A 36 -5.25 -1.45 13.90
N LEU A 37 -4.70 -2.58 13.46
CA LEU A 37 -3.32 -2.92 13.73
C LEU A 37 -2.33 -1.98 13.05
N VAL A 38 -2.53 -1.69 11.76
CA VAL A 38 -1.71 -0.71 11.03
C VAL A 38 -1.80 0.65 11.69
N ARG A 39 -2.98 1.06 12.17
CA ARG A 39 -3.15 2.33 12.90
C ARG A 39 -2.38 2.31 14.22
N ARG A 40 -2.40 1.21 14.96
CA ARG A 40 -1.67 1.06 16.22
C ARG A 40 -0.16 1.09 16.04
N GLU A 41 0.37 0.37 15.04
CA GLU A 41 1.82 0.24 14.81
C GLU A 41 2.42 1.46 14.09
N THR A 42 1.65 2.13 13.22
CA THR A 42 2.20 3.17 12.33
C THR A 42 1.50 4.53 12.42
N GLY A 43 0.36 4.61 13.10
CA GLY A 43 -0.51 5.80 13.10
C GLY A 43 -1.30 6.01 11.79
N ILE A 44 -1.09 5.18 10.76
CA ILE A 44 -1.73 5.35 9.46
C ILE A 44 -3.15 4.77 9.47
N ALA A 45 -4.14 5.60 9.09
CA ALA A 45 -5.51 5.14 8.88
C ALA A 45 -5.68 4.53 7.48
N LEU A 46 -6.05 3.26 7.41
CA LEU A 46 -6.44 2.61 6.16
C LEU A 46 -7.90 2.93 5.83
N THR A 47 -8.13 3.67 4.74
CA THR A 47 -9.47 4.03 4.27
C THR A 47 -10.09 2.90 3.45
N ALA A 48 -11.42 2.91 3.32
CA ALA A 48 -12.14 1.96 2.47
C ALA A 48 -11.65 1.97 1.00
N ALA A 49 -11.17 3.11 0.50
CA ALA A 49 -10.57 3.21 -0.84
C ALA A 49 -9.31 2.35 -1.00
N ARG A 50 -8.52 2.18 0.07
CA ARG A 50 -7.32 1.34 0.09
C ARG A 50 -7.62 -0.14 0.32
N LYS A 51 -8.85 -0.49 0.72
CA LYS A 51 -9.29 -1.88 0.96
C LYS A 51 -9.03 -2.78 -0.25
N ALA A 52 -9.44 -2.36 -1.44
CA ALA A 52 -9.26 -3.15 -2.66
C ALA A 52 -7.77 -3.41 -2.97
N GLN A 53 -6.92 -2.38 -2.82
CA GLN A 53 -5.47 -2.51 -3.02
C GLN A 53 -4.83 -3.43 -1.99
N LEU A 54 -5.22 -3.32 -0.72
CA LEU A 54 -4.75 -4.19 0.35
C LEU A 54 -5.13 -5.65 0.09
N PHE A 55 -6.39 -5.93 -0.26
CA PHE A 55 -6.82 -7.30 -0.58
C PHE A 55 -6.10 -7.87 -1.80
N ALA A 56 -5.76 -7.06 -2.80
CA ALA A 56 -4.94 -7.50 -3.92
C ALA A 56 -3.52 -7.90 -3.49
N LYS A 57 -2.91 -7.16 -2.55
CA LYS A 57 -1.61 -7.51 -1.96
C LYS A 57 -1.70 -8.78 -1.10
N ILE A 58 -2.74 -8.91 -0.27
CA ILE A 58 -3.02 -10.10 0.54
C ILE A 58 -3.17 -11.33 -0.35
N ARG A 59 -3.98 -11.28 -1.42
CA ARG A 59 -4.16 -12.42 -2.33
C ARG A 59 -2.85 -12.89 -2.96
N ARG A 60 -1.97 -11.96 -3.35
CA ARG A 60 -0.63 -12.32 -3.85
C ARG A 60 0.20 -13.00 -2.78
N ARG A 61 0.14 -12.53 -1.54
CA ARG A 61 0.82 -13.13 -0.39
C ARG A 61 0.28 -14.53 -0.06
N CYS A 62 -1.04 -14.71 -0.08
CA CYS A 62 -1.69 -16.01 0.07
C CYS A 62 -1.16 -17.02 -0.95
N HIS A 63 -1.11 -16.62 -2.23
CA HIS A 63 -0.61 -17.47 -3.30
C HIS A 63 0.87 -17.83 -3.10
N ALA A 64 1.70 -16.89 -2.66
CA ALA A 64 3.12 -17.14 -2.37
C ALA A 64 3.33 -18.14 -1.21
N LEU A 65 2.40 -18.20 -0.25
CA LEU A 65 2.41 -19.12 0.87
C LEU A 65 1.66 -20.44 0.59
N GLY A 66 1.12 -20.62 -0.62
CA GLY A 66 0.37 -21.81 -1.01
C GLY A 66 -1.06 -21.88 -0.47
N PHE A 67 -1.61 -20.78 0.05
CA PHE A 67 -3.01 -20.73 0.49
C PHE A 67 -3.95 -20.49 -0.70
N GLN A 68 -4.99 -21.32 -0.80
CA GLN A 68 -6.04 -21.19 -1.82
C GLN A 68 -7.11 -20.15 -1.46
N ASP A 69 -7.21 -19.76 -0.18
CA ASP A 69 -8.21 -18.81 0.30
C ASP A 69 -7.61 -17.81 1.30
N VAL A 70 -8.10 -16.58 1.23
CA VAL A 70 -7.83 -15.49 2.17
C VAL A 70 -8.31 -15.85 3.59
N THR A 71 -9.36 -16.67 3.71
CA THR A 71 -9.84 -17.15 5.02
C THR A 71 -8.78 -17.97 5.77
N ASN A 72 -8.05 -18.83 5.07
CA ASN A 72 -6.97 -19.62 5.67
C ASN A 72 -5.77 -18.75 6.04
N TYR A 73 -5.52 -17.71 5.26
CA TYR A 73 -4.51 -16.70 5.58
C TYR A 73 -4.88 -15.89 6.83
N ALA A 74 -6.16 -15.54 7.02
CA ALA A 74 -6.63 -14.90 8.24
C ALA A 74 -6.40 -15.77 9.49
N GLN A 75 -6.64 -17.08 9.38
CA GLN A 75 -6.35 -18.02 10.48
C GLN A 75 -4.84 -18.10 10.78
N LEU A 76 -3.98 -18.02 9.76
CA LEU A 76 -2.53 -17.95 9.97
C LEU A 76 -2.12 -16.67 10.70
N LEU A 77 -2.68 -15.51 10.32
CA LEU A 77 -2.40 -14.22 10.97
C LEU A 77 -2.76 -14.25 12.47
N LEU A 78 -3.83 -14.97 12.81
CA LEU A 78 -4.30 -15.15 14.19
C LEU A 78 -3.60 -16.30 14.94
N SER A 79 -2.71 -17.04 14.28
CA SER A 79 -2.00 -18.19 14.87
C SER A 79 -0.73 -17.78 15.63
N GLY A 80 -0.45 -18.41 16.77
CA GLY A 80 0.59 -17.95 17.71
C GLY A 80 2.05 -18.11 17.25
N GLN A 81 2.39 -19.05 16.37
CA GLN A 81 3.80 -19.30 15.99
C GLN A 81 4.29 -18.49 14.78
N ARG A 82 3.41 -18.17 13.82
CA ARG A 82 3.75 -17.42 12.59
C ARG A 82 2.97 -16.12 12.41
N GLY A 83 1.90 -15.93 13.18
CA GLY A 83 1.02 -14.77 13.09
C GLY A 83 1.77 -13.44 13.26
N PRO A 84 2.58 -13.24 14.32
CA PRO A 84 3.26 -11.95 14.54
C PRO A 84 4.18 -11.51 13.39
N ALA A 85 5.02 -12.40 12.86
CA ALA A 85 5.94 -12.08 11.76
C ALA A 85 5.21 -11.85 10.42
N GLU A 86 4.15 -12.61 10.15
CA GLU A 86 3.35 -12.42 8.95
C GLU A 86 2.50 -11.14 9.03
N LEU A 87 2.07 -10.78 10.24
CA LEU A 87 1.38 -9.54 10.51
C LEU A 87 2.27 -8.31 10.29
N GLU A 88 3.52 -8.34 10.73
CA GLU A 88 4.50 -7.29 10.40
C GLU A 88 4.69 -7.16 8.88
N THR A 89 4.80 -8.29 8.18
CA THR A 89 4.91 -8.30 6.71
C THR A 89 3.67 -7.67 6.07
N LEU A 90 2.48 -7.99 6.58
CA LEU A 90 1.23 -7.43 6.10
C LEU A 90 1.12 -5.93 6.36
N VAL A 91 1.55 -5.46 7.54
CA VAL A 91 1.63 -4.03 7.87
C VAL A 91 2.54 -3.32 6.89
N SER A 92 3.74 -3.87 6.65
CA SER A 92 4.65 -3.32 5.64
C SER A 92 3.99 -3.26 4.27
N LEU A 93 3.35 -4.34 3.81
CA LEU A 93 2.65 -4.36 2.52
C LEU A 93 1.52 -3.32 2.46
N ALA A 94 0.80 -3.10 3.55
CA ALA A 94 -0.26 -2.11 3.64
C ALA A 94 0.27 -0.67 3.56
N THR A 95 1.48 -0.42 4.07
CA THR A 95 2.08 0.92 4.15
C THR A 95 3.11 1.20 3.05
N THR A 96 3.56 0.21 2.28
CA THR A 96 4.46 0.42 1.13
C THR A 96 3.73 1.23 0.05
N ASN A 97 3.97 2.54 0.08
CA ASN A 97 3.83 3.44 -1.04
C ASN A 97 5.01 3.22 -1.97
N VAL A 98 4.76 3.03 -3.26
CA VAL A 98 5.82 3.01 -4.26
C VAL A 98 6.45 4.41 -4.30
N THR A 99 7.76 4.49 -4.17
CA THR A 99 8.53 5.68 -4.50
C THR A 99 9.11 5.50 -5.89
N GLU A 100 9.05 6.56 -6.67
CA GLU A 100 9.63 6.65 -7.99
C GLU A 100 10.41 7.95 -8.10
N PHE A 101 11.39 8.01 -8.99
CA PHE A 101 12.09 9.24 -9.27
C PHE A 101 11.13 10.28 -9.81
N PHE A 102 11.28 11.52 -9.35
CA PHE A 102 10.45 12.66 -9.75
C PHE A 102 8.93 12.43 -9.61
N ARG A 103 8.51 11.66 -8.60
CA ARG A 103 7.09 11.49 -8.27
C ARG A 103 6.43 12.86 -8.05
N HIS A 104 5.29 13.13 -8.68
CA HIS A 104 4.68 14.48 -8.70
C HIS A 104 5.61 15.52 -9.34
N ARG A 105 5.94 15.30 -10.62
CA ARG A 105 6.89 16.11 -11.40
C ARG A 105 6.64 17.60 -11.27
N GLU A 106 5.38 18.02 -11.21
CA GLU A 106 4.96 19.41 -11.03
C GLU A 106 5.57 20.07 -9.78
N GLN A 107 5.77 19.33 -8.69
CA GLN A 107 6.39 19.82 -7.46
C GLN A 107 7.89 20.03 -7.66
N PHE A 108 8.53 19.10 -8.37
CA PHE A 108 9.94 19.19 -8.73
C PHE A 108 10.21 20.33 -9.71
N ASP A 109 9.31 20.58 -10.66
CA ASP A 109 9.43 21.70 -11.60
C ASP A 109 9.35 23.04 -10.87
N VAL A 110 8.49 23.18 -9.85
CA VAL A 110 8.45 24.37 -8.99
C VAL A 110 9.72 24.48 -8.15
N PHE A 111 10.18 23.38 -7.56
CA PHE A 111 11.42 23.37 -6.80
C PHE A 111 12.61 23.81 -7.67
N GLU A 112 12.70 23.30 -8.88
CA GLU A 112 13.76 23.58 -9.83
C GLU A 112 13.73 25.02 -10.35
N ASN A 113 12.57 25.50 -10.80
CA ASN A 113 12.48 26.75 -11.56
C ASN A 113 12.19 27.97 -10.69
N VAL A 114 11.68 27.78 -9.48
CA VAL A 114 11.30 28.88 -8.57
C VAL A 114 12.15 28.83 -7.30
N VAL A 115 12.08 27.72 -6.56
CA VAL A 115 12.68 27.65 -5.22
C VAL A 115 14.21 27.67 -5.28
N MET A 116 14.83 26.94 -6.20
CA MET A 116 16.29 26.87 -6.33
C MET A 116 16.93 28.22 -6.68
N PRO A 117 16.46 28.96 -7.72
CA PRO A 117 16.97 30.31 -8.00
C PRO A 117 16.87 31.26 -6.81
N GLU A 118 15.73 31.27 -6.11
CA GLU A 118 15.52 32.12 -4.94
C GLU A 118 16.45 31.75 -3.78
N LEU A 119 16.60 30.45 -3.49
CA LEU A 119 17.49 29.95 -2.46
C LEU A 119 18.95 30.29 -2.72
N LEU A 120 19.41 30.13 -3.98
CA LEU A 120 20.78 30.47 -4.38
C LEU A 120 21.03 31.97 -4.27
N ALA A 121 20.06 32.80 -4.69
CA ALA A 121 20.17 34.26 -4.59
C ALA A 121 20.24 34.75 -3.14
N ALA A 122 19.42 34.18 -2.25
CA ALA A 122 19.36 34.52 -0.83
C ALA A 122 20.55 33.99 -0.01
N ARG A 123 21.24 32.96 -0.50
CA ARG A 123 22.38 32.31 0.18
C ARG A 123 23.69 32.45 -0.57
N ARG A 124 23.86 33.51 -1.36
CA ARG A 124 25.09 33.76 -2.14
C ARG A 124 26.39 33.61 -1.33
N ASP A 125 26.37 34.01 -0.07
CA ASP A 125 27.56 33.97 0.81
C ASP A 125 27.71 32.65 1.59
N ARG A 126 26.82 31.68 1.39
CA ARG A 126 26.80 30.40 2.12
C ARG A 126 26.82 29.22 1.16
N ARG A 127 27.84 28.37 1.29
CA ARG A 127 28.01 27.17 0.46
C ARG A 127 27.25 25.92 0.93
N LEU A 128 26.41 26.04 1.97
CA LEU A 128 25.70 24.90 2.56
C LEU A 128 24.18 25.04 2.40
N LEU A 129 23.59 24.11 1.66
CA LEU A 129 22.15 23.90 1.57
C LEU A 129 21.76 22.69 2.43
N ARG A 130 20.66 22.82 3.18
CA ARG A 130 20.04 21.74 3.95
C ARG A 130 18.59 21.64 3.50
N ILE A 131 18.23 20.50 2.93
CA ILE A 131 16.88 20.24 2.41
C ILE A 131 16.38 18.99 3.14
N PRO A 132 15.41 19.11 4.06
CA PRO A 132 14.85 17.95 4.74
C PRO A 132 13.91 17.20 3.77
N SER A 133 14.01 15.87 3.74
CA SER A 133 13.00 14.98 3.15
C SER A 133 12.48 14.08 4.27
N ALA A 134 11.19 14.22 4.58
CA ALA A 134 10.54 13.48 5.65
C ALA A 134 9.84 12.25 5.06
N GLY A 135 10.18 11.05 5.55
CA GLY A 135 9.58 9.81 5.05
C GLY A 135 10.14 9.36 3.70
N CYS A 136 11.44 9.57 3.46
CA CYS A 136 12.13 9.04 2.28
C CYS A 136 12.10 7.51 2.32
N ALA A 137 11.28 6.87 1.47
CA ALA A 137 11.10 5.42 1.51
C ALA A 137 12.39 4.67 1.09
N THR A 138 12.58 4.38 -0.20
CA THR A 138 13.86 3.83 -0.71
C THR A 138 14.83 4.91 -1.20
N GLY A 139 14.44 6.19 -1.10
CA GLY A 139 15.32 7.35 -1.27
C GLY A 139 15.24 8.06 -2.62
N GLU A 140 14.40 7.60 -3.55
CA GLU A 140 14.26 8.16 -4.91
C GLU A 140 13.92 9.66 -4.90
N GLU A 141 13.11 10.11 -3.94
CA GLU A 141 12.81 11.54 -3.76
C GLU A 141 14.07 12.34 -3.40
N VAL A 142 14.86 11.85 -2.43
CA VAL A 142 16.12 12.49 -2.02
C VAL A 142 17.10 12.56 -3.17
N TYR A 143 17.20 11.48 -3.96
CA TYR A 143 18.03 11.47 -5.15
C TYR A 143 17.52 12.41 -6.24
N SER A 144 16.20 12.52 -6.45
CA SER A 144 15.61 13.45 -7.40
C SER A 144 15.93 14.91 -7.02
N ILE A 145 15.82 15.25 -5.74
CA ILE A 145 16.25 16.55 -5.21
C ILE A 145 17.75 16.77 -5.45
N ALA A 146 18.59 15.78 -5.12
CA ALA A 146 20.02 15.89 -5.29
C ALA A 146 20.44 16.10 -6.75
N MET A 147 19.81 15.39 -7.70
CA MET A 147 20.05 15.56 -9.14
C MET A 147 19.78 17.00 -9.58
N ILE A 148 18.62 17.57 -9.20
CA ILE A 148 18.26 18.96 -9.51
C ILE A 148 19.27 19.93 -8.91
N VAL A 149 19.65 19.73 -7.64
CA VAL A 149 20.62 20.61 -6.96
C VAL A 149 21.99 20.56 -7.64
N LEU A 150 22.48 19.37 -7.99
CA LEU A 150 23.77 19.21 -8.67
C LEU A 150 23.75 19.88 -10.05
N GLU A 151 22.67 19.73 -10.81
CA GLU A 151 22.48 20.37 -12.11
C GLU A 151 22.50 21.89 -11.99
N LYS A 152 21.75 22.47 -11.04
CA LYS A 152 21.72 23.94 -10.83
C LYS A 152 23.04 24.51 -10.29
N LEU A 153 23.84 23.70 -9.60
CA LEU A 153 25.16 24.09 -9.13
C LEU A 153 26.26 23.88 -10.19
N GLY A 154 25.92 23.33 -11.36
CA GLY A 154 26.87 23.12 -12.47
C GLY A 154 27.82 21.94 -12.29
N PHE A 155 27.48 20.97 -11.45
CA PHE A 155 28.24 19.72 -11.34
C PHE A 155 28.07 18.90 -12.62
N GLY A 156 29.07 18.95 -13.52
CA GLY A 156 29.09 18.20 -14.79
C GLY A 156 29.28 19.05 -16.04
N SER A 157 29.20 20.38 -15.93
CA SER A 157 29.51 21.32 -17.01
C SER A 157 30.96 21.80 -16.88
N GLY A 158 31.90 20.90 -17.16
CA GLY A 158 33.33 21.19 -17.29
C GLY A 158 33.77 21.12 -18.75
#